data_AF-A0A1B6JGP5-F1
#
_entry.id   AF-A0A1B6JGP5-F1
#
_cell.length_a   1.000
_cell.length_b   1.000
_cell.length_c   1.000
_cell.angle_alpha   90.00
_cell.angle_beta   90.00
_cell.angle_gamma   90.00
#
_symmetry.space_group_name_H-M   'P 1'
#
loop_
_entity.id
_entity.type
_entity.pdbx_description
1 polymer ?
#
loop_
_entity_poly.entity_id
_entity_poly.type
_entity_poly.pdbx_seq_one_letter_code
_entity_poly.pdbx_strand_id
1 'polypeptide(L)'
;SVLVYACTLEDKKIVMTEEKAQYEKQWSKHAAAYALQTTRTDLEVHEPLPQLNMTLEQLFPLGTVVFSLEPPSYGAMGTVVEGSKNQRVRVFFTYESEPNTEHMKNSVKRRAPRYMPGNQVAHNLGLSPHVLSRITGTIYILSENQESDYKLNIGLNLKFNKRNEEVVGYTKRDRVLGNWMYSHKAEEEVEEYMVVF
;
A
#
# COMPACT_ATOMS: atom_id res chain seq x y z
N SER A 1 14.92 0.06 32.93
CA SER A 1 15.14 -1.02 31.94
C SER A 1 16.04 -0.47 30.84
N VAL A 2 17.00 -1.25 30.35
CA VAL A 2 17.93 -0.81 29.30
C VAL A 2 17.41 -1.30 27.95
N LEU A 3 17.30 -0.39 26.98
CA LEU A 3 16.90 -0.68 25.61
C LEU A 3 18.11 -0.56 24.69
N VAL A 4 18.18 -1.44 23.70
CA VAL A 4 19.13 -1.40 22.58
C VAL A 4 18.36 -1.10 21.32
N TYR A 5 18.81 -0.11 20.56
CA TYR A 5 18.25 0.20 19.25
C TYR A 5 19.15 -0.42 18.19
N ALA A 6 18.58 -1.27 17.35
CA ALA A 6 19.30 -1.95 16.29
C ALA A 6 18.50 -1.91 14.99
N CYS A 7 19.20 -1.81 13.86
CA CYS A 7 18.61 -2.04 12.55
C CYS A 7 18.63 -3.54 12.27
N THR A 8 17.48 -4.10 11.88
CA THR A 8 17.39 -5.52 11.51
C THR A 8 18.03 -5.76 10.16
N LEU A 9 18.69 -6.91 10.00
CA LEU A 9 19.12 -7.38 8.68
C LEU A 9 17.86 -7.72 7.87
N GLU A 10 17.64 -7.04 6.76
CA GLU A 10 16.46 -7.26 5.90
C GLU A 10 16.79 -8.17 4.73
N ASP A 11 17.92 -7.94 4.06
CA ASP A 11 18.31 -8.70 2.87
C ASP A 11 19.84 -8.67 2.65
N LYS A 12 20.31 -9.28 1.56
CA LYS A 12 21.66 -9.18 1.04
C LYS A 12 21.62 -8.71 -0.42
N LYS A 13 22.34 -7.63 -0.72
CA LYS A 13 22.48 -7.10 -2.08
C LYS A 13 23.70 -7.70 -2.76
N ILE A 14 23.58 -7.99 -4.05
CA ILE A 14 24.73 -8.33 -4.88
C ILE A 14 25.43 -7.04 -5.32
N VAL A 15 26.73 -6.94 -5.02
CA VAL A 15 27.57 -5.80 -5.39
C VAL A 15 28.79 -6.31 -6.15
N MET A 16 29.13 -5.62 -7.24
CA MET A 16 30.31 -5.92 -8.04
C MET A 16 31.52 -5.17 -7.47
N THR A 17 32.56 -5.90 -7.07
CA THR A 17 33.84 -5.33 -6.61
C THR A 17 34.94 -5.80 -7.53
N GLU A 18 35.63 -4.85 -8.19
CA GLU A 18 36.76 -5.01 -9.13
C GLU A 18 36.56 -6.05 -10.26
N GLU A 19 36.31 -7.32 -9.94
CA GLU A 19 36.03 -8.41 -10.88
C GLU A 19 35.00 -9.46 -10.43
N LYS A 20 34.55 -9.46 -9.17
CA LYS A 20 33.64 -10.48 -8.63
C LYS A 20 32.44 -9.89 -7.91
N ALA A 21 31.30 -10.55 -8.05
CA ALA A 21 30.11 -10.26 -7.28
C ALA A 21 30.23 -10.78 -5.85
N GLN A 22 29.84 -9.98 -4.87
CA GLN A 22 29.80 -10.32 -3.45
C GLN A 22 28.44 -9.93 -2.85
N TYR A 23 28.09 -10.57 -1.74
CA TYR A 23 26.92 -10.18 -0.96
C TYR A 23 27.28 -9.07 0.04
N GLU A 24 26.53 -7.98 0.01
CA GLU A 24 26.56 -6.92 1.01
C GLU A 24 25.28 -6.99 1.86
N LYS A 25 25.41 -6.95 3.19
CA LYS A 25 24.27 -6.96 4.11
C LYS A 25 23.45 -5.67 3.98
N GLN A 26 22.16 -5.79 3.73
CA GLN A 26 21.22 -4.68 3.75
C GLN A 26 20.48 -4.63 5.08
N TRP A 27 20.68 -3.52 5.78
CA TRP A 27 20.05 -3.25 7.06
C TRP A 27 18.84 -2.35 6.88
N SER A 28 17.84 -2.54 7.73
CA SER A 28 16.68 -1.65 7.79
C SER A 28 17.10 -0.21 8.03
N LYS A 29 16.38 0.72 7.39
CA LYS A 29 16.53 2.16 7.65
C LYS A 29 15.93 2.57 8.99
N HIS A 30 15.09 1.73 9.58
CA HIS A 30 14.39 2.01 10.82
C HIS A 30 14.97 1.17 11.95
N ALA A 31 15.46 1.84 12.99
CA ALA A 31 15.93 1.16 14.19
C ALA A 31 14.73 0.67 15.02
N ALA A 32 14.74 -0.59 15.40
CA ALA A 32 13.77 -1.17 16.32
C ALA A 32 14.37 -1.25 17.73
N ALA A 33 13.51 -1.07 18.74
CA ALA A 33 13.91 -1.15 20.15
C ALA A 33 13.79 -2.59 20.66
N TYR A 34 14.87 -3.09 21.25
CA TYR A 34 14.95 -4.40 21.88
C TYR A 34 15.33 -4.23 23.35
N ALA A 35 14.75 -5.05 24.22
CA ALA A 35 15.15 -5.07 25.61
C ALA A 35 16.51 -5.77 25.74
N LEU A 36 17.48 -5.15 26.43
CA LEU A 36 18.85 -5.69 26.48
C LEU A 36 18.89 -7.15 26.96
N GLN A 37 18.04 -7.49 27.95
CA GLN A 37 17.97 -8.83 28.49
C GLN A 37 17.47 -9.91 27.50
N THR A 38 16.86 -9.51 26.39
CA THR A 38 16.40 -10.42 25.32
C THR A 38 17.36 -10.46 24.13
N THR A 39 18.48 -9.75 24.18
CA THR A 39 19.49 -9.75 23.11
C THR A 39 20.56 -10.81 23.37
N ARG A 40 21.08 -11.41 22.30
CA ARG A 40 22.19 -12.36 22.33
C ARG A 40 23.19 -12.02 21.24
N THR A 41 24.47 -12.04 21.60
CA THR A 41 25.59 -11.90 20.67
C THR A 41 26.19 -13.28 20.39
N ASP A 42 27.03 -13.34 19.36
CA ASP A 42 27.94 -14.48 19.13
C ASP A 42 27.22 -15.82 18.89
N LEU A 43 26.08 -15.76 18.20
CA LEU A 43 25.37 -16.96 17.73
C LEU A 43 26.05 -17.51 16.47
N GLU A 44 26.27 -18.82 16.43
CA GLU A 44 26.60 -19.52 15.20
C GLU A 44 25.36 -19.56 14.30
N VAL A 45 25.39 -18.79 13.22
CA VAL A 45 24.31 -18.74 12.24
C VAL A 45 24.76 -19.49 10.99
N HIS A 46 24.03 -20.55 10.65
CA HIS A 46 24.22 -21.21 9.36
C HIS A 46 23.69 -20.31 8.24
N GLU A 47 24.58 -19.80 7.40
CA GLU A 47 24.18 -19.05 6.22
C GLU A 47 23.88 -20.03 5.07
N PRO A 48 22.63 -20.10 4.57
CA PRO A 48 22.26 -21.06 3.52
C PRO A 48 22.76 -20.63 2.13
N LEU A 49 23.19 -19.36 1.98
CA LEU A 49 23.63 -18.82 0.69
C LEU A 49 25.11 -19.15 0.46
N PRO A 50 25.45 -19.78 -0.68
CA PRO A 50 26.84 -20.02 -1.04
C PRO A 50 27.57 -18.69 -1.27
N GLN A 51 28.90 -18.71 -1.19
CA GLN A 51 29.69 -17.54 -1.56
C GLN A 51 29.43 -17.21 -3.04
N LEU A 52 29.02 -15.96 -3.28
CA LEU A 52 28.91 -15.44 -4.63
C LEU A 52 30.33 -15.21 -5.17
N ASN A 53 30.68 -15.92 -6.22
CA ASN A 53 31.94 -15.79 -6.95
C ASN A 53 31.66 -15.72 -8.45
N MET A 54 30.60 -14.99 -8.82
CA MET A 54 30.17 -14.84 -10.21
C MET A 54 30.82 -13.62 -10.84
N THR A 55 31.13 -13.72 -12.14
CA THR A 55 31.57 -12.59 -12.96
C THR A 55 30.37 -11.78 -13.47
N LEU A 56 30.62 -10.58 -14.00
CA LEU A 56 29.57 -9.75 -14.56
C LEU A 56 28.82 -10.45 -15.73
N GLU A 57 29.53 -11.25 -16.54
CA GLU A 57 28.93 -12.02 -17.64
C GLU A 57 28.02 -13.14 -17.16
N GLN A 58 28.32 -13.74 -16.01
CA GLN A 58 27.50 -14.78 -15.41
C GLN A 58 26.24 -14.20 -14.75
N LEU A 59 26.32 -12.98 -14.23
CA LEU A 59 25.16 -12.26 -13.67
C LEU A 59 24.25 -11.70 -14.77
N PHE A 60 24.84 -11.27 -15.88
CA PHE A 60 24.14 -10.66 -17.02
C PHE A 60 24.52 -11.37 -18.33
N PRO A 61 24.10 -12.64 -18.52
CA PRO A 61 24.38 -13.34 -19.76
C PRO A 61 23.64 -12.71 -20.95
N LEU A 62 24.12 -12.99 -22.15
CA LEU A 62 23.48 -12.53 -23.40
C LEU A 62 22.00 -12.93 -23.44
N GLY A 63 21.15 -12.00 -23.87
CA GLY A 63 19.70 -12.20 -23.91
C GLY A 63 18.98 -11.94 -22.59
N THR A 64 19.69 -11.66 -21.49
CA THR A 64 19.06 -11.32 -20.21
C THR A 64 18.29 -10.01 -20.31
N VAL A 65 17.08 -9.99 -19.75
CA VAL A 65 16.26 -8.79 -19.62
C VAL A 65 16.72 -7.98 -18.42
N VAL A 66 16.96 -6.69 -18.63
CA VAL A 66 17.38 -5.73 -17.60
C VAL A 66 16.53 -4.47 -17.68
N PHE A 67 16.54 -3.68 -16.61
CA PHE A 67 15.84 -2.40 -16.55
C PHE A 67 16.82 -1.28 -16.25
N SER A 68 16.67 -0.14 -16.93
CA SER A 68 17.51 1.02 -16.66
C SER A 68 17.07 1.71 -15.36
N LEU A 69 18.07 2.20 -14.61
CA LEU A 69 17.89 3.05 -13.43
C LEU A 69 18.36 4.50 -13.69
N GLU A 70 18.75 4.82 -14.92
CA GLU A 70 19.21 6.16 -15.29
C GLU A 70 18.02 7.10 -15.53
N PRO A 71 18.06 8.37 -15.10
CA PRO A 71 16.93 9.29 -15.23
C PRO A 71 16.28 9.40 -16.62
N PRO A 72 17.01 9.46 -17.76
CA PRO A 72 16.38 9.60 -19.07
C PRO A 72 15.69 8.31 -19.57
N SER A 73 15.95 7.17 -18.94
CA SER A 73 15.49 5.85 -19.37
C SER A 73 14.94 5.02 -18.20
N TYR A 74 14.58 5.66 -17.08
CA TYR A 74 14.25 4.95 -15.85
C TYR A 74 13.07 3.98 -16.07
N GLY A 75 13.28 2.71 -15.76
CA GLY A 75 12.29 1.65 -15.98
C GLY A 75 12.21 1.13 -17.41
N ALA A 76 12.97 1.68 -18.36
CA ALA A 76 13.03 1.15 -19.73
C ALA A 76 13.57 -0.28 -19.73
N MET A 77 12.88 -1.17 -20.44
CA MET A 77 13.28 -2.56 -20.62
C MET A 77 14.36 -2.65 -21.69
N GLY A 78 15.41 -3.40 -21.39
CA GLY A 78 16.48 -3.68 -22.32
C GLY A 78 16.93 -5.14 -22.29
N THR A 79 17.70 -5.51 -23.30
CA THR A 79 18.29 -6.84 -23.42
C THR A 79 19.79 -6.74 -23.53
N VAL A 80 20.51 -7.61 -22.80
CA VAL A 80 21.97 -7.71 -22.90
C VAL A 80 22.35 -8.23 -24.28
N VAL A 81 23.07 -7.42 -25.05
CA VAL A 81 23.46 -7.74 -26.45
C VAL A 81 24.94 -8.04 -26.61
N GLU A 82 25.77 -7.61 -25.66
CA GLU A 82 27.20 -7.92 -25.64
C GLU A 82 27.63 -8.23 -24.21
N GLY A 83 28.56 -9.17 -24.06
CA GLY A 83 29.15 -9.55 -22.78
C GLY A 83 29.92 -8.42 -22.10
N SER A 84 30.57 -8.74 -20.98
CA SER A 84 31.24 -7.74 -20.15
C SER A 84 32.54 -7.28 -20.80
N LYS A 85 32.67 -5.98 -21.05
CA LYS A 85 33.94 -5.34 -21.41
C LYS A 85 34.24 -4.22 -20.43
N ASN A 86 35.39 -4.29 -19.76
CA ASN A 86 35.80 -3.32 -18.72
C ASN A 86 34.75 -3.12 -17.61
N GLN A 87 34.21 -4.21 -17.06
CA GLN A 87 33.14 -4.19 -16.03
C GLN A 87 31.86 -3.47 -16.47
N ARG A 88 31.57 -3.46 -17.77
CA ARG A 88 30.34 -2.90 -18.34
C ARG A 88 29.71 -3.89 -19.28
N VAL A 89 28.39 -3.99 -19.23
CA VAL A 89 27.59 -4.80 -20.15
C VAL A 89 26.93 -3.87 -21.15
N ARG A 90 26.87 -4.27 -22.42
CA ARG A 90 26.12 -3.50 -23.42
C ARG A 90 24.68 -3.99 -23.44
N VAL A 91 23.77 -3.04 -23.27
CA VAL A 91 22.32 -3.29 -23.26
C VAL A 91 21.69 -2.53 -24.41
N PHE A 92 20.83 -3.21 -25.15
CA PHE A 92 19.93 -2.57 -26.10
C PHE A 92 18.61 -2.28 -25.39
N PHE A 93 18.31 -1.00 -25.20
CA PHE A 93 17.05 -0.56 -24.60
C PHE A 93 15.99 -0.31 -25.66
N THR A 94 14.77 -0.68 -25.33
CA THR A 94 13.58 -0.42 -26.14
C THR A 94 12.78 0.68 -25.45
N TYR A 95 12.44 1.72 -26.21
CA TYR A 95 11.75 2.89 -25.71
C TYR A 95 10.40 3.02 -26.37
N GLU A 96 9.36 3.15 -25.54
CA GLU A 96 8.05 3.57 -25.97
C GLU A 96 7.80 4.98 -25.44
N SER A 97 7.16 5.83 -26.25
CA SER A 97 6.76 7.16 -25.76
C SER A 97 5.71 6.99 -24.67
N GLU A 98 5.94 7.59 -23.50
CA GLU A 98 4.94 7.57 -22.44
C GLU A 98 3.62 8.17 -22.93
N PRO A 99 2.47 7.51 -22.66
CA PRO A 99 1.19 8.04 -23.04
C PRO A 99 0.91 9.35 -22.29
N ASN A 100 0.36 10.34 -23.00
CA ASN A 100 -0.05 11.57 -22.36
C ASN A 100 -1.26 11.32 -21.44
N THR A 101 -1.02 11.28 -20.13
CA THR A 101 -2.04 11.02 -19.10
C THR A 101 -2.66 12.28 -18.51
N GLU A 102 -2.29 13.49 -18.97
CA GLU A 102 -2.77 14.75 -18.37
C GLU A 102 -4.29 14.90 -18.42
N HIS A 103 -4.91 14.52 -19.55
CA HIS A 103 -6.37 14.56 -19.65
C HIS A 103 -7.04 13.67 -18.60
N MET A 104 -6.53 12.45 -18.40
CA MET A 104 -7.05 11.50 -17.40
C MET A 104 -6.84 11.99 -15.97
N LYS A 105 -5.65 12.54 -15.66
CA LYS A 105 -5.38 13.14 -14.34
C LYS A 105 -6.36 14.26 -14.05
N ASN A 106 -6.61 15.13 -15.03
CA ASN A 106 -7.55 16.23 -14.91
C ASN A 106 -9.01 15.78 -14.83
N SER A 107 -9.40 14.70 -15.52
CA SER A 107 -10.74 14.12 -15.36
C SER A 107 -10.93 13.48 -13.99
N VAL A 108 -9.93 12.77 -13.46
CA VAL A 108 -9.97 12.15 -12.13
C VAL A 108 -10.06 13.23 -11.06
N LYS A 109 -9.25 14.29 -11.13
CA LYS A 109 -9.31 15.42 -10.19
C LYS A 109 -10.67 16.11 -10.19
N ARG A 110 -11.26 16.34 -11.38
CA ARG A 110 -12.59 16.96 -11.51
C ARG A 110 -13.73 16.08 -10.98
N ARG A 111 -13.62 14.76 -11.14
CA ARG A 111 -14.62 13.78 -10.67
C ARG A 111 -14.35 13.29 -9.25
N ALA A 112 -13.26 13.71 -8.62
CA ALA A 112 -12.93 13.28 -7.27
C ALA A 112 -14.05 13.71 -6.32
N PRO A 113 -14.65 12.76 -5.56
CA PRO A 113 -15.73 13.09 -4.64
C PRO A 113 -15.23 14.08 -3.60
N ARG A 114 -16.00 15.15 -3.40
CA ARG A 114 -15.80 16.08 -2.29
C ARG A 114 -16.39 15.43 -1.05
N TYR A 115 -15.58 15.31 -0.02
CA TYR A 115 -15.98 14.72 1.25
C TYR A 115 -16.20 15.81 2.29
N MET A 116 -17.24 15.65 3.09
CA MET A 116 -17.64 16.53 4.18
C MET A 116 -17.61 15.75 5.50
N PRO A 117 -17.31 16.42 6.62
CA PRO A 117 -17.31 15.76 7.91
C PRO A 117 -18.73 15.38 8.33
N GLY A 118 -18.87 14.30 9.10
CA GLY A 118 -20.19 13.76 9.48
C GLY A 118 -21.09 14.75 10.24
N ASN A 119 -20.53 15.70 10.99
CA ASN A 119 -21.32 16.75 11.64
C ASN A 119 -21.97 17.69 10.63
N GLN A 120 -21.29 18.02 9.53
CA GLN A 120 -21.83 18.86 8.47
C GLN A 120 -22.94 18.13 7.71
N VAL A 121 -22.73 16.87 7.33
CA VAL A 121 -23.76 16.08 6.64
C VAL A 121 -24.97 15.84 7.53
N ALA A 122 -24.77 15.56 8.83
CA ALA A 122 -25.86 15.43 9.78
C ALA A 122 -26.68 16.72 9.89
N HIS A 123 -26.01 17.88 9.93
CA HIS A 123 -26.68 19.18 9.93
C HIS A 123 -27.51 19.42 8.66
N ASN A 124 -26.95 19.13 7.47
CA ASN A 124 -27.66 19.30 6.21
C ASN A 124 -28.93 18.45 6.14
N LEU A 125 -28.88 17.22 6.64
CA LEU A 125 -30.00 16.27 6.65
C LEU A 125 -30.95 16.45 7.86
N GLY A 126 -30.69 17.40 8.76
CA GLY A 126 -31.50 17.58 9.98
C GLY A 126 -31.41 16.40 10.97
N LEU A 127 -30.33 15.60 10.89
CA LEU A 127 -30.10 14.44 11.75
C LEU A 127 -29.13 14.77 12.90
N SER A 128 -29.20 13.99 13.98
CA SER A 128 -28.09 13.97 14.93
C SER A 128 -26.89 13.21 14.33
N PRO A 129 -25.64 13.59 14.64
CA PRO A 129 -24.47 12.86 14.16
C PRO A 129 -24.47 11.37 14.55
N HIS A 130 -25.11 11.03 15.67
CA HIS A 130 -25.27 9.64 16.10
C HIS A 130 -26.21 8.86 15.17
N VAL A 131 -27.36 9.44 14.80
CA VAL A 131 -28.32 8.80 13.88
C VAL A 131 -27.70 8.59 12.50
N LEU A 132 -27.05 9.63 11.94
CA LEU A 132 -26.30 9.50 10.68
C LEU A 132 -25.28 8.36 10.79
N SER A 133 -24.54 8.28 11.90
CA SER A 133 -23.54 7.24 12.12
C SER A 133 -24.13 5.82 12.19
N ARG A 134 -25.36 5.66 12.67
CA ARG A 134 -26.07 4.37 12.71
C ARG A 134 -26.60 4.00 11.34
N ILE A 135 -27.33 4.89 10.66
CA ILE A 135 -27.94 4.66 9.34
C ILE A 135 -26.88 4.30 8.30
N THR A 136 -25.78 5.06 8.27
CA THR A 136 -24.67 4.82 7.33
C THR A 136 -23.83 3.58 7.67
N GLY A 137 -24.03 2.98 8.84
CA GLY A 137 -23.35 1.76 9.28
C GLY A 137 -24.21 0.50 9.09
N THR A 138 -24.05 -0.42 10.03
CA THR A 138 -24.82 -1.68 10.07
C THR A 138 -25.83 -1.62 11.23
N ILE A 139 -27.09 -1.92 10.93
CA ILE A 139 -28.20 -1.96 11.89
C ILE A 139 -28.90 -3.31 11.71
N TYR A 140 -28.89 -4.14 12.74
CA TYR A 140 -29.59 -5.42 12.73
C TYR A 140 -30.93 -5.32 13.45
N ILE A 141 -32.00 -5.80 12.83
CA ILE A 141 -33.28 -6.08 13.47
C ILE A 141 -33.35 -7.58 13.75
N LEU A 142 -33.80 -7.92 14.96
CA LEU A 142 -34.10 -9.29 15.38
C LEU A 142 -35.61 -9.50 15.23
N SER A 143 -36.03 -10.59 14.59
CA SER A 143 -37.43 -11.00 14.59
C SER A 143 -37.67 -12.01 15.70
N GLU A 144 -38.64 -11.75 16.57
CA GLU A 144 -38.99 -12.65 17.69
C GLU A 144 -39.74 -13.92 17.25
N ASN A 145 -40.16 -14.01 15.98
CA ASN A 145 -41.12 -15.02 15.50
C ASN A 145 -40.50 -16.16 14.66
N GLN A 146 -39.19 -16.35 14.67
CA GLN A 146 -38.54 -17.46 13.94
C GLN A 146 -37.62 -18.26 14.87
N GLU A 147 -37.69 -19.59 14.79
CA GLU A 147 -36.87 -20.53 15.57
C GLU A 147 -35.35 -20.41 15.29
N SER A 148 -34.97 -19.60 14.31
CA SER A 148 -33.60 -19.22 14.00
C SER A 148 -33.35 -17.74 14.33
N ASP A 149 -32.19 -17.43 14.92
CA ASP A 149 -31.63 -16.07 15.12
C ASP A 149 -31.48 -15.30 13.79
N TYR A 150 -32.59 -14.95 13.15
CA TYR A 150 -32.59 -14.24 11.88
C TYR A 150 -32.30 -12.75 12.14
N LYS A 151 -31.12 -12.31 11.70
CA LYS A 151 -30.65 -10.92 11.80
C LYS A 151 -30.82 -10.24 10.46
N LEU A 152 -31.79 -9.35 10.34
CA LEU A 152 -31.98 -8.55 9.13
C LEU A 152 -31.15 -7.27 9.23
N ASN A 153 -30.23 -7.06 8.30
CA ASN A 153 -29.49 -5.79 8.22
C ASN A 153 -30.30 -4.75 7.44
N ILE A 154 -30.62 -3.64 8.07
CA ILE A 154 -31.32 -2.50 7.47
C ILE A 154 -30.43 -1.24 7.37
N GLY A 155 -29.17 -1.33 7.78
CA GLY A 155 -28.22 -0.23 7.63
C GLY A 155 -27.72 -0.12 6.18
N LEU A 156 -27.36 1.09 5.74
CA LEU A 156 -26.84 1.33 4.38
C LEU A 156 -25.46 0.73 4.14
N ASN A 157 -24.74 0.32 5.20
CA ASN A 157 -23.40 -0.27 5.13
C ASN A 157 -22.38 0.57 4.35
N LEU A 158 -22.52 1.89 4.41
CA LEU A 158 -21.58 2.81 3.79
C LEU A 158 -20.27 2.92 4.58
N LYS A 159 -20.19 2.38 5.80
CA LYS A 159 -18.94 2.27 6.59
C LYS A 159 -18.91 1.04 7.50
N PHE A 160 -17.71 0.48 7.71
CA PHE A 160 -17.52 -0.68 8.59
C PHE A 160 -16.48 -0.40 9.68
N ASN A 161 -16.92 0.11 10.83
CA ASN A 161 -16.03 0.49 11.94
C ASN A 161 -15.12 -0.64 12.44
N LYS A 162 -15.66 -1.86 12.62
CA LYS A 162 -14.90 -3.00 13.15
C LYS A 162 -13.77 -3.45 12.23
N ARG A 163 -13.98 -3.33 10.92
CA ARG A 163 -13.01 -3.73 9.89
C ARG A 163 -12.16 -2.55 9.40
N ASN A 164 -12.51 -1.33 9.85
CA ASN A 164 -11.94 -0.07 9.38
C ASN A 164 -11.99 0.06 7.85
N GLU A 165 -13.08 -0.44 7.24
CA GLU A 165 -13.29 -0.41 5.79
C GLU A 165 -14.23 0.74 5.40
N GLU A 166 -13.86 1.44 4.32
CA GLU A 166 -14.62 2.51 3.69
C GLU A 166 -15.29 2.02 2.41
N VAL A 167 -16.38 2.68 2.00
CA VAL A 167 -17.05 2.39 0.73
C VAL A 167 -16.66 3.46 -0.28
N VAL A 168 -15.93 3.05 -1.32
CA VAL A 168 -15.33 3.95 -2.33
C VAL A 168 -16.41 4.81 -2.98
N GLY A 169 -16.19 6.12 -2.96
CA GLY A 169 -17.10 7.09 -3.56
C GLY A 169 -18.26 7.50 -2.65
N TYR A 170 -18.44 6.87 -1.49
CA TYR A 170 -19.48 7.18 -0.51
C TYR A 170 -18.89 7.72 0.78
N THR A 171 -18.06 6.94 1.47
CA THR A 171 -17.41 7.34 2.73
C THR A 171 -15.90 7.26 2.63
N LYS A 172 -15.23 7.99 3.51
CA LYS A 172 -13.79 7.96 3.65
C LYS A 172 -13.38 8.15 5.10
N ARG A 173 -12.37 7.41 5.55
CA ARG A 173 -11.78 7.67 6.87
C ARG A 173 -10.67 8.70 6.76
N ASP A 174 -10.79 9.79 7.51
CA ASP A 174 -9.72 10.76 7.66
C ASP A 174 -8.50 10.09 8.32
N ARG A 175 -7.34 10.11 7.66
CA ARG A 175 -6.13 9.44 8.13
C ARG A 175 -5.40 10.18 9.25
N VAL A 176 -5.70 11.46 9.44
CA VAL A 176 -5.06 12.33 10.45
C VAL A 176 -5.93 12.40 11.70
N LEU A 177 -7.20 12.78 11.53
CA LEU A 177 -8.14 12.99 12.65
C LEU A 177 -8.90 11.71 13.02
N GLY A 178 -8.90 10.70 12.15
CA GLY A 178 -9.65 9.46 12.39
C GLY A 178 -11.17 9.67 12.34
N ASN A 179 -11.67 10.74 11.73
CA ASN A 179 -13.10 11.00 11.59
C ASN A 179 -13.67 10.37 10.31
N TRP A 180 -14.97 10.08 10.31
CA TRP A 180 -15.68 9.65 9.11
C TRP A 180 -16.11 10.84 8.27
N MET A 181 -15.79 10.78 7.00
CA MET A 181 -16.13 11.77 5.99
C MET A 181 -17.10 11.13 4.97
N TYR A 182 -18.02 11.93 4.46
CA TYR A 182 -19.12 11.48 3.60
C TYR A 182 -19.12 12.33 2.34
N SER A 183 -19.27 11.69 1.19
CA SER A 183 -19.44 12.39 -0.08
C SER A 183 -20.88 12.88 -0.25
N HIS A 184 -21.11 13.72 -1.25
CA HIS A 184 -22.47 14.10 -1.67
C HIS A 184 -23.32 12.87 -2.03
N LYS A 185 -22.74 11.82 -2.63
CA LYS A 185 -23.49 10.59 -2.94
C LYS A 185 -23.97 9.88 -1.69
N ALA A 186 -23.17 9.87 -0.63
CA ALA A 186 -23.60 9.28 0.64
C ALA A 186 -24.68 10.10 1.33
N GLU A 187 -24.71 11.41 1.13
CA GLU A 187 -25.80 12.28 1.60
C GLU A 187 -27.10 11.98 0.83
N GLU A 188 -27.03 11.85 -0.50
CA GLU A 188 -28.18 11.45 -1.36
C GLU A 188 -28.78 10.09 -0.96
N GLU A 189 -27.96 9.06 -0.72
CA GLU A 189 -28.47 7.73 -0.30
C GLU A 189 -29.15 7.78 1.08
N VAL A 190 -28.66 8.64 1.99
CA VAL A 190 -29.27 8.81 3.30
C VAL A 190 -30.59 9.57 3.17
N GLU A 191 -30.64 10.59 2.32
CA GLU A 191 -31.88 11.33 2.02
C GLU A 191 -32.93 10.39 1.42
N GLU A 192 -32.57 9.56 0.44
CA GLU A 192 -33.48 8.56 -0.14
C GLU A 192 -33.95 7.55 0.92
N TYR A 193 -33.05 7.06 1.77
CA TYR A 193 -33.39 6.17 2.88
C TYR A 193 -34.40 6.81 3.85
N MET A 194 -34.25 8.10 4.15
CA MET A 194 -35.17 8.86 5.04
C MET A 194 -36.55 9.13 4.43
N VAL A 195 -36.67 9.11 3.10
CA VAL A 195 -37.97 9.27 2.42
C VAL A 195 -38.76 7.97 2.45
N VAL A 196 -38.06 6.83 2.35
CA VAL A 196 -38.69 5.50 2.31
C VAL A 196 -39.13 5.01 3.70
N PHE A 197 -38.44 5.42 4.77
CA PHE A 197 -38.64 4.93 6.15
C PHE A 197 -38.71 6.05 7.18
#